data_AF-A0A1F8U9Z2-F1
#
_entry.id   AF-A0A1F8U9Z2-F1
#
_cell.length_a   1.000
_cell.length_b   1.000
_cell.length_c   1.000
_cell.angle_alpha   90.00
_cell.angle_beta   90.00
_cell.angle_gamma   90.00
#
_symmetry.space_group_name_H-M   'P 1'
#
loop_
_entity.id
_entity.type
_entity.pdbx_description
1 polymer ?
#
loop_
_entity_poly.entity_id
_entity_poly.type
_entity_poly.pdbx_seq_one_letter_code
_entity_poly.pdbx_strand_id
1 'polypeptide(L)'
;MKQQYWVGLIGIAVLLAGCSSTNHRRSEAPAIFKACVHPDQSKQFSYRKGRPMQIEQKVMMQRMAEERPMRGRARPAADANRYDKEPGEGPLYDELAELMETKQFCTEGYFELDSSFEHGYERIIGECNDSATEQEMKKLPVCGPNDRL
;
A
#
# COMPACT_ATOMS: atom_id res chain seq x y z
N MET A 1 20.95 58.17 1.37
CA MET A 1 19.60 57.58 1.44
C MET A 1 19.24 56.93 0.10
N LYS A 2 19.62 55.67 -0.17
CA LYS A 2 19.21 54.95 -1.41
C LYS A 2 19.52 53.45 -1.42
N GLN A 3 19.72 52.83 -0.24
CA GLN A 3 20.25 51.47 -0.13
C GLN A 3 19.37 50.56 0.74
N GLN A 4 18.08 50.88 0.85
CA GLN A 4 17.11 50.13 1.68
C GLN A 4 15.95 49.52 0.87
N TYR A 5 15.81 49.85 -0.42
CA TYR A 5 14.70 49.37 -1.25
C TYR A 5 14.96 48.04 -1.97
N TRP A 6 16.22 47.60 -2.04
CA TRP A 6 16.58 46.37 -2.78
C TRP A 6 16.34 45.08 -1.99
N VAL A 7 16.39 45.13 -0.66
CA VAL A 7 16.20 43.94 0.18
C VAL A 7 14.72 43.61 0.39
N GLY A 8 13.84 44.61 0.31
CA GLY A 8 12.39 44.43 0.50
C GLY A 8 11.70 43.65 -0.63
N LEU A 9 12.21 43.74 -1.86
CA LEU A 9 11.57 43.13 -3.04
C LEU A 9 11.88 41.63 -3.20
N ILE A 10 12.99 41.14 -2.66
CA ILE A 10 13.39 39.72 -2.80
C ILE A 10 12.64 38.83 -1.79
N GLY A 11 12.23 39.36 -0.63
CA GLY A 11 11.52 38.60 0.39
C GLY A 11 10.09 38.19 0.00
N ILE A 12 9.42 38.96 -0.88
CA ILE A 12 8.02 38.72 -1.25
C ILE A 12 7.88 37.60 -2.30
N ALA A 13 8.90 37.40 -3.16
CA ALA A 13 8.84 36.39 -4.22
C ALA A 13 8.95 34.94 -3.71
N VAL A 14 9.61 34.72 -2.57
CA VAL A 14 9.81 33.37 -2.00
C VAL A 14 8.52 32.82 -1.35
N LEU A 15 7.60 33.70 -0.94
CA LEU A 15 6.36 33.29 -0.28
C LEU A 15 5.28 32.76 -1.25
N LEU A 16 5.43 32.94 -2.57
CA LEU A 16 4.43 32.53 -3.56
C LEU A 16 4.74 31.19 -4.26
N ALA A 17 5.83 30.50 -3.88
CA ALA A 17 6.21 29.20 -4.44
C ALA A 17 5.78 27.99 -3.57
N GLY A 18 5.00 28.20 -2.51
CA GLY A 18 4.48 27.14 -1.65
C GLY A 18 3.02 26.82 -1.97
N CYS A 19 2.68 25.54 -2.08
CA CYS A 19 1.33 24.97 -2.22
C CYS A 19 0.75 24.88 -3.65
N SER A 20 1.44 24.16 -4.53
CA SER A 20 0.74 23.28 -5.48
C SER A 20 1.30 21.86 -5.40
N SER A 21 1.33 21.28 -4.20
CA SER A 21 1.40 19.82 -4.10
C SER A 21 -0.03 19.30 -4.22
N THR A 22 -0.47 19.03 -5.45
CA THR A 22 -1.62 18.17 -5.66
C THR A 22 -1.21 16.77 -5.22
N ASN A 23 -1.28 16.52 -3.91
CA ASN A 23 -1.24 15.18 -3.35
C ASN A 23 -2.41 14.45 -3.99
N HIS A 24 -2.13 13.77 -5.09
CA HIS A 24 -3.05 12.83 -5.71
C HIS A 24 -3.25 11.79 -4.64
N ARG A 25 -4.37 11.93 -3.92
CA ARG A 25 -4.81 11.06 -2.85
C ARG A 25 -4.83 9.67 -3.44
N ARG A 26 -3.72 8.95 -3.23
CA ARG A 26 -3.52 7.56 -3.63
C ARG A 26 -4.78 6.88 -3.14
N SER A 27 -5.57 6.34 -4.05
CA SER A 27 -6.84 5.70 -3.75
C SER A 27 -6.64 4.78 -2.53
N GLU A 28 -7.00 5.27 -1.34
CA GLU A 28 -6.79 4.59 -0.05
C GLU A 28 -7.81 3.45 0.00
N ALA A 29 -7.50 2.35 -0.68
CA ALA A 29 -8.13 1.10 -0.33
C ALA A 29 -7.66 0.76 1.09
N PRO A 30 -8.58 0.50 2.04
CA PRO A 30 -8.17 0.08 3.37
C PRO A 30 -7.41 -1.23 3.27
N ALA A 31 -6.25 -1.31 3.92
CA ALA A 31 -5.52 -2.56 4.06
C ALA A 31 -6.24 -3.47 5.05
N ILE A 32 -6.23 -4.77 4.76
CA ILE A 32 -6.82 -5.81 5.60
C ILE A 32 -5.69 -6.69 6.11
N PHE A 33 -5.55 -6.76 7.44
CA PHE A 33 -4.64 -7.68 8.11
C PHE A 33 -5.44 -8.76 8.82
N LYS A 34 -5.11 -10.02 8.55
CA LYS A 34 -5.65 -11.18 9.25
C LYS A 34 -4.50 -11.99 9.83
N ALA A 35 -4.70 -12.55 11.01
CA ALA A 35 -3.76 -13.42 11.66
C ALA A 35 -4.49 -14.65 12.21
N CYS A 36 -3.78 -15.77 12.24
CA CYS A 36 -4.26 -17.03 12.78
C CYS A 36 -3.08 -17.82 13.35
N VAL A 37 -3.40 -18.85 14.14
CA VAL A 37 -2.43 -19.77 14.74
C VAL A 37 -2.64 -21.19 14.25
N HIS A 38 -1.57 -21.95 14.13
CA HIS A 38 -1.64 -23.39 13.89
C HIS A 38 -1.55 -24.17 15.23
N PRO A 39 -1.97 -25.44 15.27
CA PRO A 39 -1.90 -26.26 16.48
C PRO A 39 -0.48 -26.49 17.02
N ASP A 40 0.53 -26.36 16.15
CA ASP A 40 1.96 -26.41 16.49
C ASP A 40 2.52 -25.09 17.03
N GLN A 41 1.63 -24.12 17.29
CA GLN A 41 1.93 -22.77 17.77
C GLN A 41 2.61 -21.86 16.75
N SER A 42 2.71 -22.24 15.47
CA SER A 42 3.16 -21.28 14.46
C SER A 42 2.11 -20.20 14.23
N LYS A 43 2.57 -18.97 13.96
CA LYS A 43 1.73 -17.80 13.71
C LYS A 43 1.76 -17.45 12.24
N GLN A 44 0.59 -17.37 11.61
CA GLN A 44 0.49 -16.99 10.21
C GLN A 44 -0.32 -15.69 10.08
N PHE A 45 0.04 -14.86 9.10
CA PHE A 45 -0.72 -13.67 8.76
C PHE A 45 -0.98 -13.57 7.27
N SER A 46 -1.99 -12.77 6.92
CA SER A 46 -2.22 -12.30 5.57
C SER A 46 -2.50 -10.81 5.57
N TYR A 47 -1.78 -10.09 4.72
CA TYR A 47 -1.92 -8.67 4.52
C TYR A 47 -2.35 -8.40 3.08
N ARG A 48 -3.48 -7.71 2.90
CA ARG A 48 -4.08 -7.50 1.57
C ARG A 48 -4.52 -6.05 1.39
N LYS A 49 -4.22 -5.47 0.22
CA LYS A 49 -4.65 -4.12 -0.15
C LYS A 49 -5.06 -4.07 -1.61
N GLY A 50 -6.09 -3.27 -1.91
CA GLY A 50 -6.54 -3.07 -3.29
C GLY A 50 -8.06 -2.93 -3.41
N ARG A 51 -8.53 -2.85 -4.65
CA ARG A 51 -9.96 -2.71 -4.98
C ARG A 51 -10.32 -3.72 -6.05
N PRO A 52 -11.54 -4.26 -6.04
CA PRO A 52 -11.92 -5.25 -7.03
C PRO A 52 -11.89 -4.62 -8.43
N MET A 53 -11.19 -5.25 -9.38
CA MET A 53 -10.98 -4.71 -10.74
C MET A 53 -12.27 -4.28 -11.46
N GLN A 54 -13.40 -4.94 -11.16
CA GLN A 54 -14.70 -4.60 -11.76
C GLN A 54 -15.16 -3.18 -11.40
N ILE A 55 -14.79 -2.66 -10.22
CA ILE A 55 -15.11 -1.29 -9.81
C ILE A 55 -14.22 -0.31 -10.56
N GLU A 56 -12.92 -0.60 -10.74
CA GLU A 56 -12.02 0.27 -11.52
C GLU A 56 -12.49 0.42 -12.97
N GLN A 57 -12.93 -0.65 -13.62
CA GLN A 57 -13.38 -0.57 -15.01
C GLN A 57 -14.62 0.34 -15.18
N LYS A 58 -15.58 0.25 -14.25
CA LYS A 58 -16.77 1.13 -14.24
C LYS A 58 -16.41 2.58 -13.92
N VAL A 59 -15.55 2.83 -12.93
CA VAL A 59 -15.14 4.18 -12.53
C VAL A 59 -14.27 4.83 -13.61
N MET A 60 -13.37 4.07 -14.25
CA MET A 60 -12.55 4.54 -15.36
C MET A 60 -13.42 4.86 -16.58
N MET A 61 -14.39 4.01 -16.92
CA MET A 61 -15.37 4.27 -17.99
C MET A 61 -16.26 5.48 -17.69
N GLN A 62 -16.66 5.69 -16.44
CA GLN A 62 -17.42 6.88 -16.03
C GLN A 62 -16.59 8.16 -16.14
N ARG A 63 -15.32 8.16 -15.72
CA ARG A 63 -14.39 9.28 -15.95
C ARG A 63 -14.17 9.57 -17.43
N MET A 64 -14.01 8.54 -18.26
CA MET A 64 -13.88 8.69 -19.72
C MET A 64 -15.18 9.13 -20.42
N ALA A 65 -16.34 8.93 -19.79
CA ALA A 65 -17.63 9.35 -20.33
C ALA A 65 -17.94 10.83 -20.00
N GLU A 66 -17.48 11.31 -18.85
CA GLU A 66 -17.57 12.72 -18.46
C GLU A 66 -16.53 13.58 -19.21
N GLU A 67 -15.43 12.98 -19.67
CA GLU A 67 -14.41 13.63 -20.48
C GLU A 67 -14.47 13.21 -21.97
N ARG A 68 -15.21 13.95 -22.81
CA ARG A 68 -15.05 13.88 -24.28
C ARG A 68 -15.13 15.27 -24.93
N PRO A 69 -14.46 15.52 -26.07
CA PRO A 69 -13.20 14.95 -26.57
C PRO A 69 -12.20 16.08 -26.92
N MET A 70 -10.99 16.06 -26.35
CA MET A 70 -9.88 16.81 -26.94
C MET A 70 -8.68 15.92 -27.18
N ARG A 71 -8.45 15.67 -28.47
CA ARG A 71 -7.17 15.57 -29.15
C ARG A 71 -6.16 14.57 -28.59
N GLY A 72 -5.97 13.51 -29.40
CA GLY A 72 -4.70 12.85 -29.69
C GLY A 72 -3.53 13.22 -28.78
N ARG A 73 -3.44 12.53 -27.64
CA ARG A 73 -2.23 12.48 -26.84
C ARG A 73 -2.05 11.04 -26.42
N ALA A 74 -0.86 10.53 -26.71
CA ALA A 74 -0.44 9.16 -26.46
C ALA A 74 -0.96 8.67 -25.11
N ARG A 75 -1.55 7.47 -25.10
CA ARG A 75 -1.71 6.67 -23.87
C ARG A 75 -0.40 6.82 -23.08
N PRO A 76 -0.41 7.27 -21.81
CA PRO A 76 0.74 6.96 -20.98
C PRO A 76 0.80 5.44 -20.99
N ALA A 77 1.92 4.90 -21.49
CA ALA A 77 2.20 3.49 -21.35
C ALA A 77 1.93 3.15 -19.89
N ALA A 78 0.97 2.27 -19.63
CA ALA A 78 0.79 1.70 -18.31
C ALA A 78 2.17 1.18 -17.94
N ASP A 79 2.74 1.76 -16.88
CA ASP A 79 4.13 1.59 -16.48
C ASP A 79 4.50 0.11 -16.52
N ALA A 80 5.25 -0.27 -17.55
CA ALA A 80 5.66 -1.64 -17.79
C ALA A 80 6.61 -2.14 -16.69
N ASN A 81 7.13 -1.26 -15.83
CA ASN A 81 7.91 -1.63 -14.65
C ASN A 81 7.07 -2.20 -13.51
N ARG A 82 5.74 -2.23 -13.59
CA ARG A 82 4.92 -2.79 -12.48
C ARG A 82 5.12 -4.30 -12.30
N TYR A 83 5.66 -4.97 -13.31
CA TYR A 83 5.94 -6.42 -13.28
C TYR A 83 7.41 -6.77 -13.00
N ASP A 84 8.32 -5.80 -12.92
CA ASP A 84 9.75 -6.00 -12.63
C ASP A 84 10.09 -5.60 -11.18
N LYS A 85 9.24 -5.96 -10.21
CA LYS A 85 9.58 -5.80 -8.79
C LYS A 85 10.13 -7.11 -8.26
N GLU A 86 11.29 -7.04 -7.63
CA GLU A 86 11.80 -8.19 -6.88
C GLU A 86 10.83 -8.50 -5.72
N PRO A 87 10.63 -9.80 -5.39
CA PRO A 87 9.88 -10.19 -4.20
C PRO A 87 10.43 -9.45 -2.97
N GLY A 88 9.54 -8.89 -2.15
CA GLY A 88 9.95 -8.06 -1.01
C GLY A 88 9.96 -6.55 -1.27
N GLU A 89 9.73 -6.09 -2.49
CA GLU A 89 9.78 -4.66 -2.81
C GLU A 89 8.40 -4.04 -3.13
N GLY A 90 8.17 -2.85 -2.59
CA GLY A 90 7.08 -1.97 -3.01
C GLY A 90 6.14 -1.54 -1.89
N PRO A 91 5.14 -0.70 -2.24
CA PRO A 91 4.30 -0.02 -1.25
C PRO A 91 3.58 -0.95 -0.28
N LEU A 92 3.19 -2.16 -0.73
CA LEU A 92 2.55 -3.13 0.15
C LEU A 92 3.53 -3.68 1.19
N TYR A 93 4.79 -3.94 0.81
CA TYR A 93 5.85 -4.40 1.70
C TYR A 93 6.26 -3.31 2.69
N ASP A 94 6.36 -2.06 2.24
CA ASP A 94 6.66 -0.91 3.11
C ASP A 94 5.60 -0.76 4.22
N GLU A 95 4.32 -0.82 3.85
CA GLU A 95 3.21 -0.74 4.81
C GLU A 95 3.13 -1.96 5.72
N LEU A 96 3.46 -3.15 5.21
CA LEU A 96 3.56 -4.36 6.01
C LEU A 96 4.68 -4.25 7.05
N ALA A 97 5.84 -3.73 6.66
CA ALA A 97 6.97 -3.51 7.57
C ALA A 97 6.60 -2.56 8.71
N GLU A 98 5.96 -1.43 8.40
CA GLU A 98 5.46 -0.48 9.41
C GLU A 98 4.44 -1.13 10.35
N LEU A 99 3.52 -1.95 9.79
CA LEU A 99 2.54 -2.68 10.58
C LEU A 99 3.18 -3.69 11.54
N MET A 100 4.21 -4.41 11.08
CA MET A 100 4.93 -5.40 11.90
C MET A 100 5.71 -4.74 13.02
N GLU A 101 6.37 -3.61 12.74
CA GLU A 101 7.07 -2.82 13.74
C GLU A 101 6.11 -2.30 14.81
N THR A 102 4.94 -1.79 14.40
CA THR A 102 3.96 -1.19 15.31
C THR A 102 3.20 -2.21 16.14
N LYS A 103 2.75 -3.31 15.53
CA LYS A 103 1.91 -4.31 16.21
C LYS A 103 2.72 -5.34 16.98
N GLN A 104 4.01 -5.49 16.68
CA GLN A 104 4.88 -6.50 17.27
C GLN A 104 4.27 -7.91 17.22
N PHE A 105 3.58 -8.23 16.12
CA PHE A 105 2.93 -9.53 15.96
C PHE A 105 3.94 -10.66 15.71
N CYS A 106 4.92 -10.41 14.83
CA CYS A 106 6.07 -11.29 14.64
C CYS A 106 7.30 -10.60 15.25
N THR A 107 7.68 -11.00 16.45
CA THR A 107 8.74 -10.35 17.23
C THR A 107 10.13 -10.68 16.71
N GLU A 108 10.31 -11.88 16.15
CA GLU A 108 11.59 -12.35 15.58
C GLU A 108 11.61 -12.24 14.04
N GLY A 109 10.73 -11.40 13.49
CA GLY A 109 10.51 -11.29 12.05
C GLY A 109 9.64 -12.42 11.49
N TYR A 110 9.51 -12.44 10.18
CA TYR A 110 8.68 -13.40 9.46
C TYR A 110 9.35 -13.82 8.15
N PHE A 111 8.88 -14.92 7.59
CA PHE A 111 9.17 -15.31 6.22
C PHE A 111 7.91 -15.27 5.36
N GLU A 112 8.08 -14.93 4.09
CA GLU A 112 6.98 -14.91 3.12
C GLU A 112 6.67 -16.33 2.66
N LEU A 113 5.39 -16.69 2.70
CA LEU A 113 4.85 -17.94 2.16
C LEU A 113 4.35 -17.75 0.72
N ASP A 114 3.68 -16.63 0.44
CA ASP A 114 3.15 -16.27 -0.88
C ASP A 114 2.99 -14.77 -1.02
N SER A 115 3.15 -14.29 -2.24
CA SER A 115 2.81 -12.93 -2.65
C SER A 115 2.13 -12.99 -4.01
N SER A 116 0.90 -12.47 -4.04
CA SER A 116 0.02 -12.61 -5.20
C SER A 116 -0.72 -11.31 -5.50
N PHE A 117 -0.97 -11.08 -6.79
CA PHE A 117 -1.84 -10.02 -7.27
C PHE A 117 -3.03 -10.61 -8.00
N GLU A 118 -4.19 -10.62 -7.33
CA GLU A 118 -5.40 -11.23 -7.88
C GLU A 118 -6.61 -10.33 -7.71
N HIS A 119 -7.43 -10.27 -8.76
CA HIS A 119 -8.72 -9.58 -8.76
C HIS A 119 -8.65 -8.10 -8.33
N GLY A 120 -7.49 -7.46 -8.48
CA GLY A 120 -7.25 -6.05 -8.14
C GLY A 120 -6.76 -5.85 -6.70
N TYR A 121 -6.33 -6.92 -6.05
CA TYR A 121 -5.75 -6.90 -4.71
C TYR A 121 -4.35 -7.49 -4.74
N GLU A 122 -3.42 -6.78 -4.14
CA GLU A 122 -2.11 -7.30 -3.76
C GLU A 122 -2.26 -7.97 -2.38
N ARG A 123 -1.74 -9.18 -2.22
CA ARG A 123 -1.79 -9.98 -0.99
C ARG A 123 -0.40 -10.53 -0.70
N ILE A 124 0.02 -10.44 0.56
CA ILE A 124 1.18 -11.13 1.12
C ILE A 124 0.67 -12.08 2.21
N ILE A 125 1.20 -13.31 2.22
CA ILE A 125 1.00 -14.30 3.28
C ILE A 125 2.38 -14.58 3.88
N GLY A 126 2.48 -14.56 5.20
CA GLY A 126 3.72 -14.88 5.89
C GLY A 126 3.50 -15.65 7.18
N GLU A 127 4.60 -16.22 7.68
CA GLU A 127 4.65 -16.94 8.95
C GLU A 127 5.74 -16.34 9.84
N CYS A 128 5.42 -16.11 11.11
CA CYS A 128 6.36 -15.54 12.06
C CYS A 128 7.46 -16.55 12.41
N ASN A 129 8.66 -16.04 12.69
CA ASN A 129 9.76 -16.85 13.20
C ASN A 129 9.59 -17.22 14.68
N ASP A 130 8.75 -16.48 15.41
CA ASP A 130 8.40 -16.73 16.80
C ASP A 130 7.05 -17.46 16.96
N SER A 131 6.97 -18.32 17.98
CA SER A 131 5.75 -19.07 18.32
C SER A 131 4.68 -18.20 18.97
N ALA A 132 3.43 -18.63 18.86
CA ALA A 132 2.30 -18.01 19.52
C ALA A 132 2.38 -18.15 21.04
N THR A 133 2.17 -17.04 21.75
CA THR A 133 1.99 -17.04 23.19
C THR A 133 0.70 -17.77 23.57
N GLU A 134 0.59 -18.23 24.82
CA GLU A 134 -0.66 -18.84 25.32
C GLU A 134 -1.88 -17.91 25.17
N GLN A 135 -1.66 -16.60 25.25
CA GLN A 135 -2.70 -15.61 25.08
C GLN A 135 -3.14 -15.53 23.62
N GLU A 136 -2.21 -15.55 22.68
CA GLU A 136 -2.50 -15.56 21.25
C GLU A 136 -3.23 -16.84 20.84
N MET A 137 -2.79 -18.00 21.36
CA MET A 137 -3.46 -19.29 21.16
C MET A 137 -4.93 -19.30 21.61
N LYS A 138 -5.31 -18.43 22.57
CA LYS A 138 -6.69 -18.28 23.06
C LYS A 138 -7.49 -17.23 22.29
N LYS A 139 -6.83 -16.22 21.73
CA LYS A 139 -7.49 -15.05 21.11
C LYS A 139 -7.60 -15.16 19.59
N LEU A 140 -6.62 -15.79 18.95
CA LEU A 140 -6.54 -15.88 17.50
C LEU A 140 -7.31 -17.10 17.00
N PRO A 141 -7.92 -17.00 15.81
CA PRO A 141 -8.54 -18.16 15.17
C PRO A 141 -7.46 -19.17 14.76
N VAL A 142 -7.87 -20.45 14.68
CA VAL A 142 -7.03 -21.48 14.08
C VAL A 142 -7.02 -21.29 12.56
N CYS A 143 -5.84 -21.38 11.93
CA CYS A 143 -5.72 -21.21 10.49
C CYS A 143 -6.52 -22.27 9.72
N GLY A 144 -7.35 -21.81 8.78
CA GLY A 144 -8.17 -22.66 7.92
C GLY A 144 -7.56 -22.89 6.53
N PRO A 145 -8.22 -23.70 5.69
CA PRO A 145 -7.76 -23.98 4.31
C PRO A 145 -7.64 -22.73 3.45
N ASN A 146 -8.51 -21.73 3.65
CA ASN A 146 -8.52 -20.48 2.89
C ASN A 146 -7.47 -19.47 3.36
N ASP A 147 -6.85 -19.72 4.52
CA ASP A 147 -5.76 -18.89 5.03
C ASP A 147 -4.41 -19.41 4.52
N ARG A 148 -4.35 -20.70 4.12
CA ARG A 148 -3.23 -21.30 3.40
C ARG A 148 -3.31 -20.95 1.91
N LEU A 149 -2.13 -20.92 1.28
CA LEU A 149 -1.85 -20.71 -0.15
C LEU A 149 -3.07 -20.87 -1.07
#